data_AF-A0A1Q7AMQ0-F1
#
_entry.id   AF-A0A1Q7AMQ0-F1
#
_cell.length_a   1.000
_cell.length_b   1.000
_cell.length_c   1.000
_cell.angle_alpha   90.00
_cell.angle_beta   90.00
_cell.angle_gamma   90.00
#
_symmetry.space_group_name_H-M   'P 1'
#
loop_
_entity.id
_entity.type
_entity.pdbx_description
1 polymer ?
#
loop_
_entity_poly.entity_id
_entity_poly.type
_entity_poly.pdbx_seq_one_letter_code
_entity_poly.pdbx_strand_id
1 'polypeptide(L)'
;MRSLIRALLAIVLIGFVAFFVLGWWTGSRPSRPADKPTATSGTIDTATARERGAAIGEKAAVATAKVQETVNEARLTAKIKAKMALDDSVKSRAIDVTTNGSTVTLSGTVGSAAERDRAVRIARETDGVTQVVDHVQIEK
;
A
#
# COMPACT_ATOMS: atom_id res chain seq x y z
N MET A 1 -5.98 -6.12 -32.51
CA MET A 1 -4.78 -6.22 -31.63
C MET A 1 -5.01 -5.65 -30.22
N ARG A 2 -5.71 -4.51 -30.06
CA ARG A 2 -5.99 -3.90 -28.73
C ARG A 2 -6.96 -4.68 -27.82
N SER A 3 -7.88 -5.46 -28.39
CA SER A 3 -8.80 -6.35 -27.65
C SER A 3 -8.11 -7.60 -27.11
N LEU A 4 -7.12 -8.13 -27.84
CA LEU A 4 -6.32 -9.29 -27.44
C LEU A 4 -5.42 -8.99 -26.23
N ILE A 5 -4.85 -7.79 -26.16
CA ILE A 5 -4.01 -7.35 -25.03
C ILE A 5 -4.84 -7.21 -23.74
N ARG A 6 -6.10 -6.74 -23.85
CA ARG A 6 -7.01 -6.62 -22.69
C ARG A 6 -7.50 -7.99 -22.18
N ALA A 7 -7.73 -8.94 -23.08
CA ALA A 7 -8.08 -10.32 -22.71
C ALA A 7 -6.90 -11.07 -22.08
N LEU A 8 -5.69 -10.89 -22.60
CA LEU A 8 -4.46 -11.47 -22.03
C LEU A 8 -4.14 -10.88 -20.64
N LEU A 9 -4.32 -9.57 -20.45
CA LEU A 9 -4.15 -8.93 -19.14
C LEU A 9 -5.16 -9.46 -18.11
N ALA A 10 -6.41 -9.69 -18.48
CA ALA A 10 -7.42 -10.24 -17.57
C ALA A 10 -7.11 -11.69 -17.15
N ILE A 11 -6.61 -12.53 -18.07
CA ILE A 11 -6.25 -13.93 -17.78
C ILE A 11 -5.02 -14.01 -16.87
N VAL A 12 -4.00 -13.15 -17.08
CA VAL A 12 -2.84 -13.05 -16.19
C VAL A 12 -3.23 -12.53 -14.81
N LEU A 13 -4.18 -11.59 -14.73
CA LEU A 13 -4.64 -11.03 -13.46
C LEU A 13 -5.43 -12.05 -12.62
N ILE A 14 -6.29 -12.86 -13.25
CA ILE A 14 -7.05 -13.93 -12.59
C ILE A 14 -6.09 -15.06 -12.15
N GLY A 15 -5.09 -15.38 -12.97
CA GLY A 15 -4.01 -16.30 -12.61
C GLY A 15 -3.18 -15.82 -11.43
N PHE A 16 -2.91 -14.52 -11.32
CA PHE A 16 -2.14 -13.94 -10.21
C PHE A 16 -2.92 -13.92 -8.89
N VAL A 17 -4.24 -13.67 -8.94
CA VAL A 17 -5.12 -13.76 -7.77
C VAL A 17 -5.27 -15.22 -7.31
N ALA A 18 -5.36 -16.18 -8.24
CA ALA A 18 -5.32 -17.60 -7.88
C ALA A 18 -3.95 -18.02 -7.34
N PHE A 19 -2.85 -17.52 -7.89
CA PHE A 19 -1.49 -17.80 -7.39
C PHE A 19 -1.23 -17.21 -6.00
N PHE A 20 -1.85 -16.08 -5.66
CA PHE A 20 -1.71 -15.45 -4.36
C PHE A 20 -2.68 -16.03 -3.30
N VAL A 21 -3.84 -16.52 -3.73
CA VAL A 21 -4.87 -17.11 -2.84
C VAL A 21 -4.69 -18.62 -2.66
N LEU A 22 -4.13 -19.34 -3.64
CA LEU A 22 -3.89 -20.79 -3.60
C LEU A 22 -2.40 -21.18 -3.58
N GLY A 23 -1.46 -20.25 -3.76
CA GLY A 23 -0.02 -20.52 -3.89
C GLY A 23 0.85 -20.23 -2.66
N TRP A 24 0.27 -19.94 -1.50
CA TRP A 24 0.92 -20.26 -0.22
C TRP A 24 0.49 -21.67 0.22
N TRP A 25 0.69 -22.64 -0.67
CA TRP A 25 0.39 -24.05 -0.47
C TRP A 25 1.71 -24.83 -0.63
N THR A 26 2.12 -25.49 0.47
CA THR A 26 3.17 -26.53 0.57
C THR A 26 4.63 -26.10 0.80
N GLY A 27 4.87 -25.36 1.89
CA GLY A 27 6.17 -25.37 2.57
C GLY A 27 6.10 -26.24 3.83
N SER A 28 6.74 -27.41 3.78
CA SER A 28 6.87 -28.49 4.76
C SER A 28 6.52 -28.18 6.22
N ARG A 29 5.44 -28.79 6.72
CA ARG A 29 5.16 -28.87 8.16
C ARG A 29 6.14 -29.88 8.79
N PRO A 30 7.03 -29.49 9.71
CA PRO A 30 7.81 -30.46 10.45
C PRO A 30 6.86 -31.27 11.34
N SER A 31 6.89 -32.60 11.17
CA SER A 31 6.16 -33.55 12.02
C SER A 31 6.66 -33.40 13.46
N ARG A 32 5.86 -32.74 14.31
CA ARG A 32 6.13 -32.63 15.74
C ARG A 32 5.76 -33.96 16.39
N PRO A 33 6.65 -34.64 17.12
CA PRO A 33 6.28 -35.85 17.85
C PRO A 33 5.22 -35.49 18.90
N ALA A 34 4.27 -36.40 19.11
CA ALA A 34 3.12 -36.20 19.96
C ALA A 34 3.52 -35.96 21.42
N ASP A 35 3.47 -34.70 21.86
CA ASP A 35 3.55 -34.36 23.28
C ASP A 35 2.21 -34.72 23.94
N LYS A 36 2.29 -35.66 24.89
CA LYS A 36 1.19 -36.04 25.77
C LYS A 36 0.74 -34.82 26.59
N PRO A 37 -0.55 -34.66 26.93
CA PRO A 37 -1.05 -33.49 27.62
C PRO A 37 -0.45 -33.45 29.04
N THR A 38 0.58 -32.63 29.21
CA THR A 38 1.08 -32.27 30.53
C THR A 38 0.24 -31.08 30.99
N ALA A 39 -0.64 -31.35 31.96
CA ALA A 39 -1.39 -30.32 32.65
C ALA A 39 -0.41 -29.25 33.15
N THR A 40 -0.59 -28.00 32.70
CA THR A 40 0.17 -26.86 33.20
C THR A 40 -0.30 -26.54 34.61
N SER A 41 0.27 -27.23 35.59
CA SER A 41 0.30 -26.76 36.98
C SER A 41 1.57 -25.93 37.14
N GLY A 42 1.51 -24.67 36.71
CA GLY A 42 2.57 -23.69 36.90
C GLY A 42 1.97 -22.47 37.59
N THR A 43 2.62 -22.00 38.65
CA THR A 43 2.30 -20.71 39.29
C THR A 43 2.22 -19.64 38.20
N ILE A 44 1.09 -18.95 38.12
CA ILE A 44 0.95 -17.82 37.19
C ILE A 44 1.87 -16.72 37.71
N ASP A 45 3.07 -16.62 37.11
CA ASP A 45 3.95 -15.49 37.32
C ASP A 45 3.28 -14.24 36.72
N THR A 46 2.54 -13.54 37.59
CA THR A 46 1.77 -12.33 37.29
C THR A 46 2.64 -11.23 36.67
N ALA A 47 3.95 -11.22 36.97
CA ALA A 47 4.93 -10.33 36.34
C ALA A 47 5.09 -10.60 34.83
N THR A 48 5.28 -11.87 34.44
CA THR A 48 5.41 -12.28 33.03
C THR A 48 4.11 -12.07 32.24
N ALA A 49 2.96 -12.25 32.89
CA ALA A 49 1.66 -11.96 32.30
C ALA A 49 1.46 -10.46 31.99
N ARG A 50 1.93 -9.56 32.87
CA ARG A 50 1.84 -8.11 32.68
C ARG A 50 2.75 -7.63 31.55
N GLU A 51 3.97 -8.14 31.47
CA GLU A 51 4.93 -7.79 30.42
C GLU A 51 4.42 -8.21 29.03
N ARG A 52 3.89 -9.44 28.92
CA ARG A 52 3.26 -9.91 27.67
C ARG A 52 2.00 -9.12 27.32
N GLY A 53 1.17 -8.77 28.31
CA GLY A 53 -0.01 -7.93 28.10
C GLY A 53 0.34 -6.53 27.58
N ALA A 54 1.39 -5.91 28.13
CA ALA A 54 1.89 -4.61 27.67
C ALA A 54 2.41 -4.67 26.23
N ALA A 55 3.20 -5.70 25.88
CA ALA A 55 3.73 -5.87 24.53
C ALA A 55 2.62 -6.12 23.47
N ILE A 56 1.54 -6.81 23.85
CA ILE A 56 0.38 -7.01 22.96
C ILE A 56 -0.39 -5.70 22.79
N GLY A 57 -0.58 -4.94 23.87
CA GLY A 57 -1.24 -3.63 23.83
C GLY A 57 -0.51 -2.61 22.95
N GLU A 58 0.82 -2.55 23.04
CA GLU A 58 1.65 -1.68 22.21
C GLU A 58 1.55 -2.06 20.72
N LYS A 59 1.70 -3.35 20.39
CA LYS A 59 1.58 -3.83 19.00
C LYS A 59 0.19 -3.57 18.43
N ALA A 60 -0.86 -3.72 19.24
CA ALA A 60 -2.22 -3.39 18.84
C ALA A 60 -2.37 -1.90 18.53
N ALA A 61 -1.86 -1.02 19.39
CA ALA A 61 -1.89 0.43 19.17
C ALA A 61 -1.14 0.85 17.89
N VAL A 62 0.05 0.29 17.66
CA VAL A 62 0.84 0.53 16.45
C VAL A 62 0.11 0.05 15.19
N ALA A 63 -0.52 -1.13 15.26
CA ALA A 63 -1.31 -1.66 14.15
C ALA A 63 -2.50 -0.75 13.83
N THR A 64 -3.24 -0.29 14.85
CA THR A 64 -4.36 0.65 14.67
C THR A 64 -3.90 1.98 14.06
N ALA A 65 -2.78 2.53 14.52
CA ALA A 65 -2.21 3.77 13.98
C ALA A 65 -1.84 3.62 12.49
N LYS A 66 -1.20 2.50 12.13
CA LYS A 66 -0.81 2.22 10.74
C LYS A 66 -2.03 2.02 9.82
N VAL A 67 -3.08 1.37 10.31
CA VAL A 67 -4.35 1.27 9.56
C VAL A 67 -4.94 2.66 9.31
N GLN A 68 -4.95 3.53 10.32
CA GLN A 68 -5.46 4.89 10.15
C GLN A 68 -4.63 5.70 9.15
N GLU A 69 -3.31 5.56 9.19
CA GLU A 69 -2.37 6.20 8.25
C GLU A 69 -2.63 5.74 6.81
N THR A 70 -2.66 4.43 6.55
CA THR A 70 -2.91 3.88 5.21
C THR A 70 -4.26 4.31 4.62
N VAL A 71 -5.31 4.41 5.45
CA VAL A 71 -6.61 4.93 5.02
C VAL A 71 -6.51 6.41 4.64
N ASN A 72 -5.78 7.21 5.41
CA ASN A 72 -5.56 8.63 5.11
C ASN A 72 -4.74 8.82 3.82
N GLU A 73 -3.67 8.05 3.63
CA GLU A 73 -2.85 8.05 2.42
C GLU A 73 -3.66 7.69 1.18
N ALA A 74 -4.51 6.66 1.27
CA ALA A 74 -5.37 6.24 0.18
C ALA A 74 -6.38 7.34 -0.20
N ARG A 75 -6.96 8.02 0.80
CA ARG A 75 -7.85 9.17 0.57
C ARG A 75 -7.12 10.34 -0.09
N LEU A 76 -5.92 10.66 0.37
CA LEU A 76 -5.10 11.73 -0.22
C LEU A 76 -4.78 11.41 -1.68
N THR A 77 -4.29 10.19 -1.93
CA THR A 77 -3.98 9.71 -3.28
C THR A 77 -5.19 9.77 -4.20
N ALA A 78 -6.36 9.34 -3.72
CA ALA A 78 -7.61 9.40 -4.48
C ALA A 78 -8.00 10.85 -4.82
N LYS A 79 -7.86 11.79 -3.86
CA LYS A 79 -8.15 13.21 -4.07
C LYS A 79 -7.21 13.82 -5.11
N ILE A 80 -5.92 13.51 -5.05
CA ILE A 80 -4.93 13.98 -6.04
C ILE A 80 -5.27 13.42 -7.41
N LYS A 81 -5.47 12.10 -7.53
CA LYS A 81 -5.83 11.46 -8.80
C LYS A 81 -7.14 12.00 -9.38
N ALA A 82 -8.12 12.28 -8.54
CA ALA A 82 -9.37 12.91 -8.97
C ALA A 82 -9.12 14.33 -9.51
N LYS A 83 -8.40 15.19 -8.78
CA LYS A 83 -8.07 16.54 -9.25
C LYS A 83 -7.30 16.53 -10.56
N MET A 84 -6.31 15.65 -10.69
CA MET A 84 -5.57 15.49 -11.94
C MET A 84 -6.48 15.00 -13.07
N ALA A 85 -7.41 14.07 -12.79
CA ALA A 85 -8.31 13.52 -13.80
C ALA A 85 -9.33 14.54 -14.30
N LEU A 86 -9.63 15.56 -13.51
CA LEU A 86 -10.46 16.71 -13.90
C LEU A 86 -9.66 17.78 -14.66
N ASP A 87 -8.32 17.71 -14.67
CA ASP A 87 -7.47 18.68 -15.36
C ASP A 87 -7.05 18.14 -16.73
N ASP A 88 -7.64 18.67 -17.80
CA ASP A 88 -7.36 18.28 -19.20
C ASP A 88 -5.90 18.54 -19.63
N SER A 89 -5.17 19.40 -18.91
CA SER A 89 -3.76 19.68 -19.20
C SER A 89 -2.80 18.63 -18.67
N VAL A 90 -3.28 17.70 -17.83
CA VAL A 90 -2.48 16.63 -17.24
C VAL A 90 -3.07 15.28 -17.63
N LYS A 91 -2.30 14.50 -18.39
CA LYS A 91 -2.67 13.10 -18.66
C LYS A 91 -2.46 12.28 -17.38
N SER A 92 -3.48 12.26 -16.54
CA SER A 92 -3.53 11.51 -15.27
C SER A 92 -3.22 10.01 -15.40
N ARG A 93 -3.33 9.45 -16.61
CA ARG A 93 -2.97 8.06 -16.90
C ARG A 93 -1.48 7.82 -17.09
N ALA A 94 -0.68 8.88 -17.28
CA ALA A 94 0.75 8.80 -17.52
C ALA A 94 1.58 9.13 -16.26
N ILE A 95 0.92 9.58 -15.18
CA ILE A 95 1.55 9.96 -13.91
C ILE A 95 1.00 9.10 -12.79
N ASP A 96 1.89 8.32 -12.17
CA ASP A 96 1.64 7.59 -10.96
C ASP A 96 1.85 8.49 -9.73
N VAL A 97 0.91 8.39 -8.80
CA VAL A 97 0.90 9.14 -7.54
C VAL A 97 0.98 8.13 -6.40
N THR A 98 2.06 8.22 -5.62
CA THR A 98 2.26 7.43 -4.40
C THR A 98 2.30 8.35 -3.21
N THR A 99 1.59 8.02 -2.14
CA THR A 99 1.57 8.82 -0.91
C THR A 99 2.11 7.98 0.24
N ASN A 100 2.98 8.58 1.06
CA ASN A 100 3.47 8.01 2.31
C ASN A 100 3.36 9.09 3.40
N GLY A 101 2.45 8.89 4.35
CA GLY A 101 2.00 9.89 5.32
C GLY A 101 1.52 11.18 4.64
N SER A 102 2.33 12.24 4.75
CA SER A 102 2.07 13.56 4.15
C SER A 102 3.00 13.92 2.99
N THR A 103 3.83 12.95 2.55
CA THR A 103 4.74 13.10 1.41
C THR A 103 4.15 12.42 0.19
N VAL A 104 4.04 13.16 -0.90
CA VAL A 104 3.54 12.67 -2.18
C VAL A 104 4.69 12.55 -3.16
N THR A 105 4.81 11.39 -3.78
CA THR A 105 5.77 11.12 -4.85
C THR A 105 5.03 11.01 -6.17
N LEU A 106 5.43 11.83 -7.14
CA LEU A 106 4.94 11.79 -8.51
C LEU A 106 5.98 11.12 -9.40
N SER A 107 5.56 10.14 -10.19
CA SER A 107 6.43 9.42 -11.13
C SER A 107 5.71 9.19 -12.45
N GLY A 108 6.44 9.13 -13.56
CA GLY A 108 5.85 8.86 -14.88
C GLY A 108 6.53 9.65 -15.99
N THR A 109 5.92 9.65 -17.17
CA THR A 109 6.44 10.36 -18.34
C THR A 109 5.36 11.28 -18.91
N VAL A 110 5.70 12.55 -19.12
CA VAL A 110 4.78 13.57 -19.67
C VAL A 110 5.32 14.16 -20.96
N GLY A 111 4.45 14.74 -21.78
CA GLY A 111 4.84 15.27 -23.09
C GLY A 111 5.44 16.68 -23.06
N SER A 112 5.38 17.38 -21.92
CA SER A 112 5.91 18.74 -21.81
C SER A 112 6.25 19.13 -20.37
N ALA A 113 7.13 20.13 -20.21
CA ALA A 113 7.42 20.73 -18.91
C ALA A 113 6.18 21.37 -18.27
N ALA A 114 5.29 21.97 -19.08
CA ALA A 114 4.06 22.57 -18.57
C ALA A 114 3.13 21.54 -17.93
N GLU A 115 3.03 20.34 -18.51
CA GLU A 115 2.24 19.23 -17.98
C GLU A 115 2.81 18.74 -16.63
N ARG A 116 4.14 18.59 -16.53
CA ARG A 116 4.82 18.26 -15.26
C ARG A 116 4.52 19.30 -14.18
N ASP A 117 4.72 20.57 -14.50
CA ASP A 117 4.58 21.66 -13.53
C ASP A 117 3.12 21.82 -13.07
N ARG A 118 2.14 21.50 -13.93
CA ARG A 118 0.72 21.42 -13.57
C ARG A 118 0.46 20.27 -12.60
N ALA A 119 0.97 19.07 -12.88
CA ALA A 119 0.83 17.91 -11.99
C ALA A 119 1.40 18.17 -10.59
N VAL A 120 2.62 18.75 -10.52
CA VAL A 120 3.27 19.12 -9.25
C VAL A 120 2.43 20.13 -8.47
N ARG A 121 1.85 21.12 -9.17
CA ARG A 121 1.00 22.14 -8.54
C ARG A 121 -0.28 21.55 -7.95
N ILE A 122 -0.97 20.69 -8.70
CA ILE A 122 -2.18 20.01 -8.22
C ILE A 122 -1.89 19.17 -6.97
N ALA A 123 -0.76 18.47 -6.95
CA ALA A 123 -0.33 17.71 -5.78
C ALA A 123 -0.09 18.64 -4.58
N ARG A 124 0.60 19.77 -4.76
CA ARG A 124 0.85 20.75 -3.69
C ARG A 124 -0.41 21.44 -3.16
N GLU A 125 -1.37 21.71 -4.03
CA GLU A 125 -2.67 22.32 -3.68
C GLU A 125 -3.66 21.32 -3.05
N THR A 126 -3.25 20.08 -2.82
CA THR A 126 -4.10 19.10 -2.15
C THR A 126 -3.92 19.19 -0.64
N ASP A 127 -5.02 19.48 0.05
CA ASP A 127 -5.04 19.57 1.52
C ASP A 127 -4.49 18.28 2.15
N GLY A 128 -3.53 18.44 3.05
CA GLY A 128 -2.84 17.34 3.74
C GLY A 128 -1.48 16.96 3.15
N VAL A 129 -1.07 17.58 2.04
CA VAL A 129 0.27 17.41 1.47
C VAL A 129 1.26 18.39 2.10
N THR A 130 2.30 17.86 2.74
CA THR A 130 3.39 18.65 3.32
C THR A 130 4.57 18.76 2.36
N GLN A 131 4.85 17.69 1.62
CA GLN A 131 5.97 17.61 0.70
C GLN A 131 5.59 16.89 -0.60
N VAL A 132 6.14 17.38 -1.71
CA VAL A 132 6.00 16.74 -3.03
C VAL A 132 7.38 16.46 -3.59
N VAL A 133 7.60 15.19 -3.94
CA VAL A 133 8.80 14.69 -4.61
C VAL A 133 8.46 14.45 -6.08
N ASP A 134 9.19 15.10 -6.97
CA ASP A 134 8.99 15.03 -8.42
C ASP A 134 10.03 14.10 -9.06
N HIS A 135 9.57 12.97 -9.61
CA HIS A 135 10.35 12.05 -10.45
C HIS A 135 9.80 11.96 -11.88
N VAL A 136 8.94 12.90 -12.30
CA VAL A 136 8.31 12.88 -13.61
C VAL A 136 9.32 13.26 -14.69
N GLN A 137 9.42 12.42 -15.73
CA GLN A 137 10.30 12.61 -16.87
C GLN A 137 9.54 13.26 -18.03
N ILE A 138 10.24 14.07 -18.82
CA ILE A 138 9.68 14.67 -20.04
C ILE A 138 10.13 13.82 -21.22
N GLU A 139 9.18 13.32 -22.01
CA GLU A 139 9.46 12.61 -23.26
C GLU A 139 10.14 13.56 -24.26
N LYS A 140 11.20 13.08 -24.90
CA LYS A 140 12.14 13.91 -25.67
C LYS A 140 11.79 13.95 -27.14
#